data_AF-A0A8T1WJE9-F1
#
_entry.id   AF-A0A8T1WJE9-F1
#
_cell.length_a   1.000
_cell.length_b   1.000
_cell.length_c   1.000
_cell.angle_alpha   90.00
_cell.angle_beta   90.00
_cell.angle_gamma   90.00
#
_symmetry.space_group_name_H-M   'P 1'
#
loop_
_entity.id
_entity.type
_entity.pdbx_description
1 polymer ?
#
loop_
_entity_poly.entity_id
_entity_poly.type
_entity_poly.pdbx_seq_one_letter_code
_entity_poly.pdbx_strand_id
1 'polypeptide(L)'
;MSMKDSWPTGVMQPVAFSLAAVLEVDKKGKTTNQAMTVDADNIEELTRLINFVEPELGFRFFSSRNERREPLNAVEAHWRGIKVHQGTGETSCSFCTDFERSSMYKFLRQYEDSEAYLLGHCSEIYQPLKKFMLQHLKHVRYVRPARGWNDGDVRGSSSKRQFQDLIAGFTPAGVLCGVYVRARDAKSE
;
A
#
# COMPACT_ATOMS: atom_id res chain seq x y z
N MET A 1 -13.38 26.57 24.11
CA MET A 1 -13.62 25.25 23.47
C MET A 1 -12.43 24.96 22.57
N SER A 2 -11.51 24.12 23.02
CA SER A 2 -10.36 23.68 22.23
C SER A 2 -10.85 22.55 21.31
N MET A 3 -10.72 22.73 19.99
CA MET A 3 -10.88 21.62 19.05
C MET A 3 -9.77 20.61 19.38
N LYS A 4 -10.15 19.49 20.00
CA LYS A 4 -9.27 18.35 20.14
C LYS A 4 -9.06 17.82 18.71
N ASP A 5 -7.85 17.97 18.18
CA ASP A 5 -7.53 17.47 16.85
C ASP A 5 -7.66 15.95 16.84
N SER A 6 -8.73 15.43 16.24
CA SER A 6 -8.93 13.99 16.04
C SER A 6 -7.91 13.48 15.02
N TRP A 7 -7.34 12.30 15.27
CA TRP A 7 -6.42 11.65 14.35
C TRP A 7 -7.03 11.55 12.94
N PRO A 8 -6.31 11.94 11.86
CA PRO A 8 -6.83 11.81 10.50
C PRO A 8 -7.11 10.34 10.20
N THR A 9 -8.41 10.02 10.03
CA THR A 9 -8.82 8.66 9.72
C THR A 9 -8.46 8.33 8.28
N GLY A 10 -7.80 7.19 8.08
CA GLY A 10 -7.50 6.65 6.75
C GLY A 10 -8.65 5.76 6.26
N VAL A 11 -8.92 5.78 4.96
CA VAL A 11 -9.84 4.87 4.27
C VAL A 11 -9.04 3.94 3.36
N MET A 12 -9.36 2.65 3.40
CA MET A 12 -8.87 1.68 2.42
C MET A 12 -9.83 1.59 1.25
N GLN A 13 -9.40 2.05 0.08
CA GLN A 13 -10.17 1.96 -1.16
C GLN A 13 -9.67 0.75 -1.97
N PRO A 14 -10.50 -0.25 -2.27
CA PRO A 14 -10.08 -1.41 -3.04
C PRO A 14 -9.68 -1.01 -4.46
N VAL A 15 -8.69 -1.72 -5.01
CA VAL A 15 -8.27 -1.61 -6.40
C VAL A 15 -8.09 -3.01 -6.99
N ALA A 16 -8.54 -3.18 -8.23
CA ALA A 16 -8.26 -4.35 -9.03
C ALA A 16 -8.10 -3.95 -10.51
N PHE A 17 -7.06 -4.43 -11.17
CA PHE A 17 -6.89 -4.28 -12.61
C PHE A 17 -6.29 -5.54 -13.25
N SER A 18 -6.76 -5.87 -14.45
CA SER A 18 -6.30 -7.04 -15.20
C SER A 18 -5.11 -6.66 -16.09
N LEU A 19 -3.94 -7.27 -15.87
CA LEU A 19 -2.81 -7.11 -16.78
C LEU A 19 -3.01 -7.82 -18.12
N ALA A 20 -3.91 -8.80 -18.20
CA ALA A 20 -4.25 -9.43 -19.47
C ALA A 20 -4.90 -8.43 -20.44
N ALA A 21 -5.78 -7.56 -19.94
CA ALA A 21 -6.37 -6.50 -20.75
C ALA A 21 -5.31 -5.49 -21.26
N VAL A 22 -4.26 -5.25 -20.47
CA VAL A 22 -3.13 -4.40 -20.86
C VAL A 22 -2.29 -5.09 -21.93
N LEU A 23 -2.01 -6.38 -21.75
CA LEU A 23 -1.25 -7.22 -22.69
C LEU A 23 -1.94 -7.29 -24.06
N GLU A 24 -3.28 -7.35 -24.09
CA GLU A 24 -4.07 -7.28 -25.31
C GLU A 24 -3.84 -6.00 -26.11
N VAL A 25 -3.84 -4.85 -25.42
CA VAL A 25 -3.60 -3.54 -26.04
C VAL A 25 -2.16 -3.43 -26.53
N ASP A 26 -1.19 -3.85 -25.71
CA ASP A 26 0.24 -3.80 -26.03
C ASP A 26 0.63 -4.64 -27.26
N LYS A 27 -0.10 -5.73 -27.53
CA LYS A 27 0.16 -6.62 -28.66
C LYS A 27 -0.75 -6.37 -29.88
N LYS A 28 -1.65 -5.37 -29.87
CA LYS A 28 -2.41 -4.98 -31.07
C LYS A 28 -1.43 -4.59 -32.19
N GLY A 29 -1.27 -5.48 -33.17
CA GLY A 29 -0.33 -5.35 -34.29
C GLY A 29 0.69 -6.50 -34.42
N LYS A 30 0.81 -7.39 -33.43
CA LYS A 30 1.65 -8.60 -33.50
C LYS A 30 0.76 -9.83 -33.67
N THR A 31 0.71 -10.39 -34.89
CA THR A 31 0.05 -11.66 -35.21
C THR A 31 0.69 -12.80 -34.43
N THR A 32 0.14 -13.13 -33.27
CA THR A 32 0.56 -14.30 -32.49
C THR A 32 -0.70 -14.99 -31.97
N ASN A 33 -0.98 -16.20 -32.48
CA ASN A 33 -2.09 -17.07 -32.08
C ASN A 33 -1.89 -17.74 -30.70
N GLN A 34 -1.09 -17.12 -29.83
CA GLN A 34 -0.77 -17.68 -28.52
C GLN A 34 -1.76 -17.13 -27.49
N ALA A 35 -2.30 -18.02 -26.64
CA ALA A 35 -3.14 -17.60 -25.53
C ALA A 35 -2.41 -16.54 -24.70
N MET A 36 -3.04 -15.37 -24.54
CA MET A 36 -2.47 -14.24 -23.81
C MET A 36 -2.55 -14.50 -22.31
N THR A 37 -1.54 -15.17 -21.79
CA THR A 37 -1.39 -15.40 -20.35
C THR A 37 -0.32 -14.48 -19.79
N VAL A 38 -0.59 -13.85 -18.66
CA VAL A 38 0.39 -13.07 -17.91
C VAL A 38 1.16 -14.02 -17.00
N ASP A 39 2.48 -14.03 -17.09
CA ASP A 39 3.30 -14.78 -16.14
C ASP A 39 3.47 -13.94 -14.86
N ALA A 40 2.74 -14.32 -13.81
CA ALA A 40 2.77 -13.63 -12.53
C ALA A 40 4.08 -13.84 -11.74
N ASP A 41 5.02 -14.68 -12.21
CA ASP A 41 6.37 -14.80 -11.65
C ASP A 41 7.41 -13.95 -12.42
N ASN A 42 7.07 -13.49 -13.64
CA ASN A 42 7.94 -12.68 -14.47
C ASN A 42 7.89 -11.21 -14.07
N ILE A 43 8.75 -10.81 -13.13
CA ILE A 43 8.84 -9.44 -12.62
C ILE A 43 9.08 -8.41 -13.73
N GLU A 44 9.84 -8.74 -14.78
CA GLU A 44 10.10 -7.82 -15.89
C GLU A 44 8.84 -7.56 -16.71
N GLU A 45 8.08 -8.62 -17.02
CA GLU A 45 6.77 -8.51 -17.68
C GLU A 45 5.79 -7.70 -16.82
N LEU A 46 5.67 -8.03 -15.53
CA LEU A 46 4.79 -7.31 -14.62
C LEU A 46 5.16 -5.83 -14.54
N THR A 47 6.46 -5.52 -14.37
CA THR A 47 6.97 -4.14 -14.34
C THR A 47 6.55 -3.38 -15.60
N ARG A 48 6.76 -3.98 -16.77
CA ARG A 48 6.44 -3.37 -18.06
C ARG A 48 4.95 -3.13 -18.24
N LEU A 49 4.11 -4.12 -17.93
CA LEU A 49 2.66 -4.01 -18.10
C LEU A 49 2.06 -2.99 -17.12
N ILE A 50 2.53 -2.93 -15.88
CA ILE A 50 2.06 -1.90 -14.93
C ILE A 50 2.50 -0.50 -15.37
N ASN A 51 3.73 -0.36 -15.88
CA ASN A 51 4.21 0.93 -16.42
C ASN A 51 3.40 1.42 -17.62
N PHE A 52 2.73 0.52 -18.34
CA PHE A 52 1.80 0.88 -19.42
C PHE A 52 0.52 1.52 -18.87
N VAL A 53 0.03 1.06 -17.71
CA VAL A 53 -1.15 1.62 -17.04
C VAL A 53 -0.83 2.95 -16.38
N GLU A 54 0.26 2.99 -15.62
CA GLU A 54 0.71 4.16 -14.87
C GLU A 54 2.23 4.27 -15.00
N PRO A 55 2.76 5.31 -15.68
CA PRO A 55 4.19 5.48 -15.85
C PRO A 55 4.96 5.38 -14.53
N GLU A 56 6.08 4.66 -14.57
CA GLU A 56 6.99 4.41 -13.44
C GLU A 56 6.40 3.61 -12.26
N LEU A 57 5.12 3.24 -12.28
CA LEU A 57 4.52 2.49 -11.18
C LEU A 57 5.14 1.10 -11.03
N GLY A 58 5.40 0.39 -12.12
CA GLY A 58 6.06 -0.91 -12.10
C GLY A 58 7.46 -0.83 -11.47
N PHE A 59 8.25 0.17 -11.87
CA PHE A 59 9.58 0.38 -11.29
C PHE A 59 9.53 0.67 -9.79
N ARG A 60 8.54 1.47 -9.34
CA ARG A 60 8.33 1.74 -7.92
C ARG A 60 7.85 0.51 -7.16
N PHE A 61 6.95 -0.27 -7.76
CA PHE A 61 6.36 -1.46 -7.17
C PHE A 61 7.42 -2.50 -6.79
N PHE A 62 8.36 -2.74 -7.71
CA PHE A 62 9.44 -3.72 -7.51
C PHE A 62 10.74 -3.10 -6.97
N SER A 63 10.72 -1.82 -6.55
CA SER A 63 11.91 -1.17 -6.02
C SER A 63 12.24 -1.62 -4.60
N SER A 64 13.42 -2.21 -4.41
CA SER A 64 13.97 -2.51 -3.07
C SER A 64 14.47 -1.25 -2.32
N ARG A 65 14.52 -0.09 -2.97
CA ARG A 65 14.99 1.17 -2.35
C ARG A 65 14.15 1.57 -1.15
N ASN A 66 12.86 1.27 -1.17
CA ASN A 66 11.95 1.65 -0.10
C ASN A 66 12.17 0.78 1.14
N GLU A 67 12.46 -0.52 0.98
CA GLU A 67 12.63 -1.47 2.10
C GLU A 67 13.73 -1.04 3.08
N ARG A 68 14.77 -0.34 2.59
CA ARG A 68 15.91 0.14 3.40
C ARG A 68 15.68 1.49 4.08
N ARG A 69 14.61 2.20 3.72
CA ARG A 69 14.29 3.53 4.29
C ARG A 69 13.43 3.39 5.52
N GLU A 70 13.52 4.35 6.43
CA GLU A 70 12.56 4.47 7.54
C GLU A 70 11.12 4.61 7.00
N PRO A 71 10.13 3.97 7.64
CA PRO A 71 8.72 4.12 7.30
C PRO A 71 8.28 5.60 7.31
N LEU A 72 7.46 6.01 6.35
CA LEU A 72 6.92 7.38 6.29
C LEU A 72 5.73 7.61 7.21
N ASN A 73 4.97 6.55 7.50
CA ASN A 73 3.75 6.63 8.28
C ASN A 73 3.50 5.31 9.05
N ALA A 74 2.51 5.34 9.94
CA ALA A 74 2.21 4.22 10.83
C ALA A 74 1.74 2.99 10.05
N VAL A 75 1.00 3.18 8.95
CA VAL A 75 0.53 2.07 8.11
C VAL A 75 1.71 1.35 7.48
N GLU A 76 2.68 2.08 6.93
CA GLU A 76 3.91 1.48 6.41
C GLU A 76 4.73 0.79 7.49
N ALA A 77 4.83 1.40 8.68
CA ALA A 77 5.54 0.82 9.82
C ALA A 77 4.92 -0.49 10.27
N HIS A 78 3.59 -0.54 10.45
CA HIS A 78 2.87 -1.78 10.72
C HIS A 78 3.05 -2.78 9.58
N TRP A 79 2.80 -2.39 8.33
CA TRP A 79 2.88 -3.30 7.20
C TRP A 79 4.25 -3.98 7.11
N ARG A 80 5.34 -3.23 7.30
CA ARG A 80 6.70 -3.79 7.32
C ARG A 80 7.00 -4.60 8.56
N GLY A 81 6.49 -4.18 9.72
CA GLY A 81 6.69 -4.86 11.00
C GLY A 81 5.89 -6.16 11.14
N ILE A 82 4.81 -6.34 10.37
CA ILE A 82 3.99 -7.55 10.43
C ILE A 82 4.74 -8.74 9.82
N LYS A 83 4.93 -9.79 10.61
CA LYS A 83 5.38 -11.11 10.16
C LYS A 83 4.20 -12.07 10.18
N VAL A 84 4.08 -12.89 9.14
CA VAL A 84 3.07 -13.94 9.03
C VAL A 84 3.81 -15.27 9.04
N HIS A 85 3.56 -16.09 10.07
CA HIS A 85 4.21 -17.38 10.23
C HIS A 85 3.50 -18.42 9.36
N GLN A 86 4.15 -18.88 8.29
CA GLN A 86 3.51 -19.72 7.26
C GLN A 86 3.01 -21.07 7.78
N GLY A 87 3.56 -21.59 8.89
CA GLY A 87 3.14 -22.87 9.47
C GLY A 87 1.92 -22.78 10.40
N THR A 88 1.80 -21.70 11.18
CA THR A 88 0.72 -21.53 12.18
C THR A 88 -0.37 -20.56 11.71
N GLY A 89 -0.06 -19.73 10.70
CA GLY A 89 -0.89 -18.61 10.30
C GLY A 89 -0.96 -17.51 11.36
N GLU A 90 -0.15 -17.57 12.41
CA GLU A 90 -0.05 -16.51 13.41
C GLU A 90 0.63 -15.28 12.82
N THR A 91 0.23 -14.14 13.36
CA THR A 91 0.74 -12.83 12.96
C THR A 91 1.33 -12.11 14.16
N SER A 92 2.47 -11.46 13.96
CA SER A 92 3.11 -10.61 14.96
C SER A 92 3.53 -9.30 14.31
N CYS A 93 3.61 -8.20 15.06
CA CYS A 93 4.03 -6.91 14.53
C CYS A 93 5.11 -6.29 15.41
N SER A 94 6.35 -6.21 14.90
CA SER A 94 7.47 -5.63 15.66
C SER A 94 7.25 -4.14 15.97
N PHE A 95 6.54 -3.41 15.11
CA PHE A 95 6.21 -2.01 15.39
C PHE A 95 5.25 -1.84 16.56
N CYS A 96 4.30 -2.76 16.76
CA CYS A 96 3.45 -2.77 17.96
C CYS A 96 4.28 -3.10 19.21
N THR A 97 5.17 -4.08 19.12
CA THR A 97 6.01 -4.51 20.26
C THR A 97 6.97 -3.41 20.72
N ASP A 98 7.58 -2.69 19.78
CA ASP A 98 8.57 -1.65 20.05
C ASP A 98 7.99 -0.22 19.90
N PHE A 99 6.66 -0.07 20.00
CA PHE A 99 5.97 1.18 19.66
C PHE A 99 6.55 2.38 20.41
N GLU A 100 6.71 2.27 21.73
CA GLU A 100 7.25 3.30 22.62
C GLU A 100 8.68 3.74 22.26
N ARG A 101 9.45 2.86 21.61
CA ARG A 101 10.84 3.10 21.19
C ARG A 101 10.93 3.64 19.77
N SER A 102 9.84 3.64 19.02
CA SER A 102 9.82 4.11 17.64
C SER A 102 9.98 5.63 17.55
N SER A 103 10.62 6.10 16.47
CA SER A 103 10.69 7.54 16.16
C SER A 103 9.30 8.18 15.99
N MET A 104 8.29 7.35 15.66
CA MET A 104 6.90 7.77 15.49
C MET A 104 6.17 8.00 16.81
N TYR A 105 6.60 7.38 17.91
CA TYR A 105 5.92 7.47 19.23
C TYR A 105 5.66 8.92 19.66
N LYS A 106 6.69 9.78 19.57
CA LYS A 106 6.58 11.19 19.97
C LYS A 106 5.54 11.96 19.15
N PHE A 107 5.44 11.66 17.86
CA PHE A 107 4.47 12.30 16.96
C PHE A 107 3.06 11.76 17.18
N LEU A 108 2.91 10.51 17.61
CA LEU A 108 1.60 9.88 17.77
C LEU A 108 0.98 10.25 19.11
N ARG A 109 1.78 10.31 20.18
CA ARG A 109 1.31 10.63 21.54
C ARG A 109 0.62 11.99 21.68
N GLN A 110 0.83 12.92 20.75
CA GLN A 110 0.17 14.22 20.76
C GLN A 110 -1.35 14.14 20.49
N TYR A 111 -1.84 12.99 20.01
CA TYR A 111 -3.25 12.74 19.75
C TYR A 111 -3.82 11.81 20.81
N GLU A 112 -4.85 12.28 21.51
CA GLU A 112 -5.64 11.49 22.46
C GLU A 112 -6.21 10.25 21.73
N ASP A 113 -6.19 9.08 22.37
CA ASP A 113 -6.66 7.79 21.84
C ASP A 113 -5.93 7.22 20.59
N SER A 114 -4.90 7.90 20.07
CA SER A 114 -4.16 7.45 18.88
C SER A 114 -3.44 6.12 19.07
N GLU A 115 -2.91 5.86 20.25
CA GLU A 115 -2.22 4.60 20.54
C GLU A 115 -3.19 3.41 20.50
N ALA A 116 -4.31 3.51 21.21
CA ALA A 116 -5.34 2.47 21.22
C ALA A 116 -5.89 2.22 19.81
N TYR A 117 -6.13 3.29 19.04
CA TYR A 117 -6.60 3.21 17.66
C TYR A 117 -5.58 2.56 16.73
N LEU A 118 -4.31 2.95 16.80
CA LEU A 118 -3.25 2.43 15.93
C LEU A 118 -2.90 0.97 16.25
N LEU A 119 -2.77 0.64 17.54
CA LEU A 119 -2.47 -0.71 17.97
C LEU A 119 -3.64 -1.66 17.69
N GLY A 120 -4.88 -1.23 17.95
CA GLY A 120 -6.09 -2.00 17.63
C GLY A 120 -6.25 -2.27 16.13
N HIS A 121 -6.05 -1.24 15.28
CA HIS A 121 -6.09 -1.39 13.83
C HIS A 121 -5.06 -2.38 13.29
N CYS A 122 -3.90 -2.52 13.94
CA CYS A 122 -2.93 -3.51 13.53
C CYS A 122 -3.46 -4.93 13.63
N SER A 123 -4.01 -5.30 14.78
CA SER A 123 -4.56 -6.65 15.02
C SER A 123 -5.85 -6.91 14.24
N GLU A 124 -6.71 -5.90 14.11
CA GLU A 124 -8.04 -6.08 13.52
C GLU A 124 -8.04 -5.97 11.99
N ILE A 125 -7.15 -5.17 11.41
CA ILE A 125 -7.18 -4.83 9.98
C ILE A 125 -5.88 -5.26 9.30
N TYR A 126 -4.73 -4.70 9.72
CA TYR A 126 -3.50 -4.84 8.94
C TYR A 126 -2.94 -6.27 8.96
N GLN A 127 -2.95 -6.94 10.11
CA GLN A 127 -2.46 -8.31 10.26
C GLN A 127 -3.30 -9.32 9.45
N PRO A 128 -4.65 -9.35 9.61
CA PRO A 128 -5.51 -10.19 8.77
C PRO A 128 -5.36 -9.89 7.28
N LEU A 129 -5.32 -8.62 6.89
CA LEU A 129 -5.15 -8.21 5.49
C LEU A 129 -3.83 -8.73 4.91
N LYS A 130 -2.71 -8.52 5.61
CA LYS A 130 -1.40 -8.99 5.13
C LYS A 130 -1.35 -10.50 5.02
N LYS A 131 -1.90 -11.21 6.00
CA LYS A 131 -2.02 -12.67 5.97
C LYS A 131 -2.80 -13.13 4.74
N PHE A 132 -3.99 -12.59 4.52
CA PHE A 132 -4.83 -12.92 3.37
C PHE A 132 -4.11 -12.64 2.04
N MET A 133 -3.52 -11.45 1.89
CA MET A 133 -2.82 -11.08 0.67
C MET A 133 -1.62 -12.00 0.40
N LEU A 134 -0.83 -12.36 1.42
CA LEU A 134 0.31 -13.28 1.25
C LEU A 134 -0.13 -14.72 0.93
N GLN A 135 -1.33 -15.13 1.33
CA GLN A 135 -1.87 -16.45 1.01
C GLN A 135 -2.36 -16.57 -0.43
N HIS A 136 -2.90 -15.48 -0.99
CA HIS A 136 -3.59 -15.53 -2.28
C HIS A 136 -2.87 -14.80 -3.42
N LEU A 137 -1.91 -13.93 -3.10
CA LEU A 137 -1.25 -13.06 -4.06
C LEU A 137 0.27 -13.26 -4.07
N LYS A 138 0.84 -13.08 -5.25
CA LYS A 138 2.28 -12.97 -5.50
C LYS A 138 2.73 -11.52 -5.36
N HIS A 139 4.02 -11.35 -5.05
CA HIS A 139 4.69 -10.05 -4.97
C HIS A 139 3.92 -9.00 -4.17
N VAL A 140 3.41 -9.37 -2.99
CA VAL A 140 2.71 -8.42 -2.13
C VAL A 140 3.68 -7.33 -1.64
N ARG A 141 3.34 -6.06 -1.91
CA ARG A 141 4.19 -4.90 -1.63
C ARG A 141 3.39 -3.73 -1.08
N TYR A 142 4.09 -2.93 -0.25
CA TYR A 142 3.69 -1.57 0.07
C TYR A 142 4.45 -0.62 -0.85
N VAL A 143 3.71 0.18 -1.61
CA VAL A 143 4.25 1.09 -2.61
C VAL A 143 3.93 2.51 -2.18
N ARG A 144 5.00 3.26 -1.88
CA ARG A 144 4.90 4.70 -1.60
C ARG A 144 4.47 5.46 -2.86
N PRO A 145 3.74 6.58 -2.71
CA PRO A 145 3.48 7.47 -3.83
C PRO A 145 4.79 8.04 -4.42
N ALA A 146 4.72 8.51 -5.65
CA ALA A 146 5.83 9.20 -6.30
C ALA A 146 6.25 10.43 -5.47
N ARG A 147 7.54 10.77 -5.54
CA ARG A 147 8.03 12.06 -5.01
C ARG A 147 7.26 13.19 -5.68
N GLY A 148 6.92 14.25 -4.96
CA GLY A 148 6.10 15.33 -5.51
C GLY A 148 4.59 15.11 -5.36
N TRP A 149 4.11 13.86 -5.31
CA TRP A 149 2.68 13.57 -5.33
C TRP A 149 1.98 13.94 -4.02
N ASN A 150 2.68 13.73 -2.90
CA ASN A 150 2.28 14.18 -1.58
C ASN A 150 2.93 15.52 -1.20
N ASP A 151 3.57 16.22 -2.14
CA ASP A 151 4.30 17.49 -1.91
C ASP A 151 3.51 18.73 -2.39
N GLY A 152 2.17 18.73 -2.40
CA GLY A 152 1.34 19.92 -2.71
C GLY A 152 1.58 21.21 -1.91
N ASP A 153 2.61 21.98 -2.24
CA ASP A 153 2.84 23.37 -1.85
C ASP A 153 3.11 23.70 -0.37
N VAL A 154 4.31 24.23 -0.11
CA VAL A 154 4.68 24.96 1.12
C VAL A 154 4.10 26.38 1.10
N ARG A 155 3.23 26.71 0.14
CA ARG A 155 2.68 28.07 -0.03
C ARG A 155 1.21 28.00 -0.46
N GLY A 156 0.30 28.22 0.49
CA GLY A 156 -1.09 28.57 0.18
C GLY A 156 -2.10 27.56 0.69
N SER A 157 -2.97 28.04 1.58
CA SER A 157 -4.13 27.32 2.07
C SER A 157 -5.06 26.92 0.91
N SER A 158 -5.29 25.62 0.73
CA SER A 158 -6.60 24.96 0.62
C SER A 158 -6.59 23.73 -0.31
N SER A 159 -6.90 22.59 0.31
CA SER A 159 -7.34 21.31 -0.28
C SER A 159 -6.31 20.28 -0.78
N LYS A 160 -6.17 19.21 0.04
CA LYS A 160 -6.17 17.78 -0.36
C LYS A 160 -4.93 17.20 -1.06
N ARG A 161 -3.83 17.05 -0.32
CA ARG A 161 -2.83 16.01 -0.62
C ARG A 161 -3.34 14.67 -0.10
N GLN A 162 -3.87 13.82 -0.97
CA GLN A 162 -4.36 12.50 -0.60
C GLN A 162 -3.17 11.59 -0.31
N PHE A 163 -3.12 10.99 0.87
CA PHE A 163 -2.37 9.74 1.05
C PHE A 163 -2.75 8.81 -0.13
N GLN A 164 -1.77 8.32 -0.87
CA GLN A 164 -1.98 7.36 -1.96
C GLN A 164 -0.94 6.25 -1.87
N ASP A 165 -0.76 5.73 -0.66
CA ASP A 165 0.00 4.50 -0.49
C ASP A 165 -0.79 3.34 -1.08
N LEU A 166 -0.13 2.48 -1.84
CA LEU A 166 -0.74 1.30 -2.43
C LEU A 166 -0.20 0.07 -1.73
N ILE A 167 -1.11 -0.78 -1.23
CA ILE A 167 -0.78 -2.11 -0.74
C ILE A 167 -1.42 -3.08 -1.70
N ALA A 168 -0.61 -3.78 -2.49
CA ALA A 168 -1.12 -4.65 -3.54
C ALA A 168 -0.22 -5.84 -3.83
N GLY A 169 -0.76 -6.81 -4.55
CA GLY A 169 -0.07 -7.97 -5.11
C GLY A 169 -0.79 -8.47 -6.36
N PHE A 170 -0.25 -9.51 -6.98
CA PHE A 170 -0.82 -10.09 -8.20
C PHE A 170 -1.46 -11.43 -7.89
N THR A 171 -2.66 -11.66 -8.41
CA THR A 171 -3.19 -13.02 -8.48
C THR A 171 -2.33 -13.86 -9.42
N PRO A 172 -2.36 -15.20 -9.30
CA PRO A 172 -1.67 -16.08 -10.26
C PRO A 172 -2.07 -15.86 -11.72
N ALA A 173 -3.26 -15.29 -11.97
CA ALA A 173 -3.77 -14.96 -13.30
C ALA A 173 -3.33 -13.57 -13.81
N GLY A 174 -2.47 -12.84 -13.09
CA GLY A 174 -1.97 -11.54 -13.51
C GLY A 174 -2.91 -10.36 -13.23
N VAL A 175 -3.90 -10.50 -12.34
CA VAL A 175 -4.69 -9.36 -11.87
C VAL A 175 -3.95 -8.71 -10.70
N LEU A 176 -3.57 -7.42 -10.80
CA LEU A 176 -3.16 -6.67 -9.62
C LEU A 176 -4.41 -6.41 -8.78
N CYS A 177 -4.34 -6.72 -7.49
CA CYS A 177 -5.37 -6.34 -6.53
C CYS A 177 -4.77 -5.87 -5.21
N GLY A 178 -5.51 -5.02 -4.51
CA GLY A 178 -5.04 -4.41 -3.28
C GLY A 178 -5.93 -3.29 -2.78
N VAL A 179 -5.34 -2.41 -1.97
CA VAL A 179 -6.00 -1.23 -1.40
C VAL A 179 -5.13 0.00 -1.56
N TYR A 180 -5.75 1.12 -1.90
CA TYR A 180 -5.20 2.44 -1.68
C TYR A 180 -5.53 2.91 -0.27
N VAL A 181 -4.52 3.38 0.45
CA VAL A 181 -4.69 3.99 1.76
C VAL A 181 -4.76 5.51 1.57
N ARG A 182 -5.93 6.10 1.84
CA ARG A 182 -6.21 7.52 1.61
C ARG A 182 -6.66 8.22 2.88
N ALA A 183 -6.38 9.52 3.01
CA ALA A 183 -7.00 10.32 4.06
C ALA A 183 -8.49 10.47 3.78
N ARG A 184 -9.33 10.39 4.82
CA ARG A 184 -10.77 10.63 4.70
C ARG A 184 -11.02 12.07 4.31
N ASP A 185 -11.88 12.28 3.31
CA ASP A 185 -12.27 13.63 2.91
C ASP A 185 -13.10 14.29 4.02
N ALA A 186 -12.66 15.45 4.50
CA ALA A 186 -13.36 16.23 5.55
C ALA A 186 -14.73 16.81 5.11
N LYS A 187 -15.30 16.36 3.99
CA LYS A 187 -16.55 16.88 3.39
C LYS A 187 -17.56 15.77 3.03
N SER A 188 -17.64 14.71 3.82
CA SER A 188 -18.67 13.68 3.65
C SER A 188 -19.60 13.62 4.86
N GLU A 189 -20.37 14.70 5.04
CA GLU A 189 -21.67 14.73 5.72
C GLU A 189 -22.63 15.57 4.88
#